data_AF-A0A843K9E3-F1
#
_entry.id   AF-A0A843K9E3-F1
#
_cell.length_a   1.000
_cell.length_b   1.000
_cell.length_c   1.000
_cell.angle_alpha   90.00
_cell.angle_beta   90.00
_cell.angle_gamma   90.00
#
_symmetry.space_group_name_H-M   'P 1'
#
loop_
_entity.id
_entity.type
_entity.pdbx_description
1 polymer ?
#
loop_
_entity_poly.entity_id
_entity_poly.type
_entity_poly.pdbx_seq_one_letter_code
_entity_poly.pdbx_strand_id
1 'polypeptide(L)'
;MPIAPLMIEHRLIERMAAVVEMQAESMQAGQELDPRFIPEVVDFMRIYADRTHHGKEEDILFRVLKGKELSREHRRVLEKLVSDHVKAREMVAKLSALGDEYVRGSPSAAYTASMLMKDLVAFYHAHIELEDQGFFVPVMEYLSADERRSMLE
;
A
#
# COMPACT_ATOMS: atom_id res chain seq x y z
N MET A 1 5.66 19.36 -8.19
CA MET A 1 6.30 18.91 -6.93
C MET A 1 6.68 17.44 -7.09
N PRO A 2 7.78 16.96 -6.48
CA PRO A 2 8.24 15.57 -6.64
C PRO A 2 7.25 14.53 -6.11
N ILE A 3 6.29 14.93 -5.26
CA ILE A 3 5.20 14.09 -4.76
C ILE A 3 4.07 13.85 -5.77
N ALA A 4 3.96 14.63 -6.84
CA ALA A 4 2.82 14.54 -7.76
C ALA A 4 2.71 13.16 -8.44
N PRO A 5 3.80 12.52 -8.93
CA PRO A 5 3.74 11.15 -9.43
C PRO A 5 3.25 10.14 -8.38
N LEU A 6 3.66 10.26 -7.11
CA LEU A 6 3.23 9.36 -6.03
C LEU A 6 1.71 9.44 -5.82
N MET A 7 1.16 10.65 -5.76
CA MET A 7 -0.29 10.86 -5.62
C MET A 7 -1.08 10.33 -6.84
N ILE A 8 -0.49 10.37 -8.03
CA ILE A 8 -1.11 9.77 -9.23
C ILE A 8 -1.08 8.24 -9.13
N GLU A 9 0.01 7.66 -8.65
CA GLU A 9 0.17 6.23 -8.47
C GLU A 9 -0.84 5.66 -7.46
N HIS A 10 -1.13 6.40 -6.39
CA HIS A 10 -2.20 6.08 -5.43
C HIS A 10 -3.54 5.81 -6.10
N ARG A 11 -3.89 6.55 -7.16
CA ARG A 11 -5.16 6.35 -7.86
C ARG A 11 -5.27 4.98 -8.51
N LEU A 12 -4.14 4.37 -8.91
CA LEU A 12 -4.16 2.99 -9.42
C LEU A 12 -4.27 1.97 -8.27
N ILE A 13 -3.61 2.22 -7.14
CA ILE A 13 -3.69 1.37 -5.95
C ILE A 13 -5.12 1.33 -5.41
N GLU A 14 -5.78 2.49 -5.30
CA GLU A 14 -7.19 2.58 -4.88
C GLU A 14 -8.14 1.86 -5.84
N ARG A 15 -7.88 1.92 -7.15
CA ARG A 15 -8.68 1.17 -8.13
C ARG A 15 -8.53 -0.33 -7.95
N MET A 16 -7.33 -0.82 -7.66
CA MET A 16 -7.13 -2.22 -7.30
C MET A 16 -7.83 -2.55 -5.98
N ALA A 17 -7.74 -1.67 -4.97
CA ALA A 17 -8.42 -1.86 -3.69
C ALA A 17 -9.95 -1.99 -3.87
N ALA A 18 -10.57 -1.19 -4.73
CA ALA A 18 -11.99 -1.33 -5.05
C ALA A 18 -12.34 -2.69 -5.70
N VAL A 19 -11.47 -3.22 -6.56
CA VAL A 19 -11.64 -4.56 -7.15
C VAL A 19 -11.51 -5.66 -6.09
N VAL A 20 -10.54 -5.53 -5.20
CA VAL A 20 -10.34 -6.44 -4.05
C VAL A 20 -11.54 -6.42 -3.11
N GLU A 21 -12.12 -5.25 -2.84
CA GLU A 21 -13.31 -5.09 -2.00
C GLU A 21 -14.52 -5.80 -2.61
N MET A 22 -14.82 -5.54 -3.89
CA MET A 22 -15.93 -6.20 -4.59
C MET A 22 -15.79 -7.72 -4.56
N GLN A 23 -14.59 -8.25 -4.80
CA GLN A 23 -14.36 -9.69 -4.75
C GLN A 23 -14.54 -10.25 -3.34
N ALA A 24 -14.08 -9.54 -2.30
CA ALA A 24 -14.27 -9.96 -0.92
C ALA A 24 -15.76 -10.02 -0.54
N GLU A 25 -16.55 -9.03 -0.97
CA GLU A 25 -18.01 -9.00 -0.75
C GLU A 25 -18.71 -10.15 -1.48
N SER A 26 -18.35 -10.40 -2.74
CA SER A 26 -18.84 -11.55 -3.53
C SER A 26 -18.56 -12.89 -2.83
N MET A 27 -17.35 -13.07 -2.30
CA MET A 27 -16.99 -14.28 -1.55
C MET A 27 -17.82 -14.42 -0.26
N GLN A 28 -18.08 -13.32 0.45
CA GLN A 28 -18.93 -13.33 1.64
C GLN A 28 -20.40 -13.61 1.32
N ALA A 29 -20.86 -13.28 0.11
CA ALA A 29 -22.17 -13.63 -0.41
C ALA A 29 -22.26 -15.09 -0.93
N GLY A 30 -21.17 -15.87 -0.83
CA GLY A 30 -21.14 -17.28 -1.20
C GLY A 30 -20.74 -17.56 -2.65
N GLN A 31 -20.25 -16.57 -3.40
CA GLN A 31 -19.66 -16.82 -4.71
C GLN A 31 -18.30 -17.50 -4.57
N GLU A 32 -18.02 -18.46 -5.46
CA GLU A 32 -16.70 -19.09 -5.53
C GLU A 32 -15.65 -18.07 -6.01
N LEU A 33 -14.46 -18.15 -5.42
CA LEU A 33 -13.31 -17.32 -5.79
C LEU A 33 -12.64 -17.91 -7.03
N ASP A 34 -12.39 -17.10 -8.05
CA ASP A 34 -11.48 -17.49 -9.13
C ASP A 34 -10.08 -17.71 -8.54
N PRO A 35 -9.49 -18.93 -8.66
CA PRO A 35 -8.20 -19.23 -8.05
C PRO A 35 -7.05 -18.36 -8.58
N ARG A 36 -7.24 -17.65 -9.70
CA ARG A 36 -6.25 -16.71 -10.26
C ARG A 36 -6.28 -15.33 -9.59
N PHE A 37 -7.40 -14.96 -8.97
CA PHE A 37 -7.61 -13.61 -8.46
C PHE A 37 -6.61 -13.24 -7.36
N ILE A 38 -6.41 -14.10 -6.35
CA ILE A 38 -5.45 -13.83 -5.27
C ILE A 38 -4.01 -13.68 -5.82
N PRO A 39 -3.50 -14.59 -6.68
CA PRO A 39 -2.22 -14.39 -7.34
C PRO A 39 -2.06 -13.05 -8.07
N GLU A 40 -3.08 -12.61 -8.80
CA GLU A 40 -3.07 -11.33 -9.54
C GLU A 40 -3.01 -10.12 -8.58
N VAL A 41 -3.80 -10.14 -7.50
CA VAL A 41 -3.75 -9.10 -6.46
C VAL A 41 -2.38 -9.08 -5.78
N VAL A 42 -1.83 -10.24 -5.43
CA VAL A 42 -0.53 -10.35 -4.78
C VAL A 42 0.59 -9.83 -5.69
N ASP A 43 0.55 -10.14 -6.99
CA ASP A 43 1.51 -9.62 -7.96
C ASP A 43 1.42 -8.10 -8.06
N PHE A 44 0.22 -7.55 -8.23
CA PHE A 44 0.01 -6.11 -8.28
C PHE A 44 0.55 -5.42 -7.01
N MET A 45 0.23 -5.95 -5.83
CA MET A 45 0.67 -5.33 -4.57
C MET A 45 2.18 -5.41 -4.39
N ARG A 46 2.83 -6.51 -4.76
CA ARG A 46 4.30 -6.66 -4.65
C ARG A 46 5.05 -5.80 -5.67
N ILE A 47 4.57 -5.75 -6.90
CA ILE A 47 5.29 -5.09 -7.99
C ILE A 47 4.95 -3.61 -8.05
N TYR A 48 3.67 -3.27 -8.07
CA TYR A 48 3.24 -1.89 -8.26
C TYR A 48 3.19 -1.13 -6.94
N ALA A 49 2.39 -1.58 -5.97
CA ALA A 49 2.24 -0.83 -4.72
C ALA A 49 3.55 -0.80 -3.91
N ASP A 50 4.21 -1.94 -3.74
CA ASP A 50 5.43 -2.02 -2.94
C ASP A 50 6.68 -1.58 -3.72
N ARG A 51 7.16 -2.41 -4.65
CA ARG A 51 8.45 -2.18 -5.30
C ARG A 51 8.51 -0.87 -6.11
N THR A 52 7.40 -0.49 -6.76
CA THR A 52 7.39 0.71 -7.61
C THR A 52 7.07 1.96 -6.81
N HIS A 53 6.00 1.93 -6.03
CA HIS A 53 5.48 3.10 -5.35
C HIS A 53 6.14 3.32 -3.97
N HIS A 54 5.98 2.38 -3.01
CA HIS A 54 6.66 2.50 -1.71
C HIS A 54 8.20 2.53 -1.86
N GLY A 55 8.74 1.89 -2.89
CA GLY A 55 10.17 1.97 -3.21
C GLY A 55 10.64 3.42 -3.44
N LYS A 56 9.88 4.24 -4.17
CA LYS A 56 10.20 5.66 -4.36
C LYS A 56 10.10 6.44 -3.05
N GLU A 57 9.13 6.13 -2.22
CA GLU A 57 8.99 6.77 -0.92
C GLU A 57 10.15 6.42 -0.01
N GLU A 58 10.41 5.14 0.22
CA GLU A 58 11.44 4.67 1.14
C GLU A 58 12.86 5.04 0.68
N ASP A 59 13.17 4.83 -0.61
CA ASP A 59 14.52 4.97 -1.13
C ASP A 59 14.88 6.38 -1.56
N ILE A 60 13.88 7.24 -1.81
CA ILE A 60 14.10 8.62 -2.28
C ILE A 60 13.57 9.60 -1.24
N LEU A 61 12.25 9.72 -1.07
CA LEU A 61 11.64 10.78 -0.27
C LEU A 61 11.98 10.65 1.23
N PHE A 62 11.64 9.52 1.83
CA PHE A 62 11.81 9.22 3.25
C PHE A 62 13.29 9.17 3.62
N ARG A 63 14.16 8.68 2.72
CA ARG A 63 15.61 8.69 2.89
C ARG A 63 16.14 10.10 3.09
N VAL A 64 15.72 11.06 2.25
CA VAL A 64 16.13 12.46 2.38
C VAL A 64 15.53 13.08 3.65
N LEU A 65 14.24 12.85 3.92
CA LEU A 65 13.55 13.41 5.10
C LEU A 65 14.16 12.95 6.43
N LYS A 66 14.69 11.73 6.51
CA LYS A 66 15.41 11.23 7.71
C LYS A 66 16.65 12.06 8.05
N GLY A 67 17.25 12.73 7.08
CA GLY A 67 18.38 13.64 7.27
C GLY A 67 17.98 15.06 7.69
N LYS A 68 16.68 15.36 7.82
CA LYS A 68 16.16 16.70 8.12
C LYS A 68 15.74 16.85 9.58
N GLU A 69 15.76 18.09 10.06
CA GLU A 69 15.18 18.46 11.35
C GLU A 69 13.64 18.55 11.26
N LEU A 70 13.00 17.38 11.17
CA LEU A 70 11.55 17.28 11.16
C LEU A 70 10.95 17.71 12.51
N SER A 71 9.76 18.30 12.46
CA SER A 71 8.92 18.48 13.64
C SER A 71 8.64 17.12 14.30
N ARG A 72 8.33 17.13 15.60
CA ARG A 72 8.01 15.88 16.33
C ARG A 72 6.83 15.13 15.69
N GLU A 73 5.86 15.87 15.17
CA GLU A 73 4.68 15.31 14.49
C GLU A 73 5.06 14.64 13.17
N HIS A 74 5.76 15.36 12.28
CA HIS A 74 6.16 14.79 10.98
C HIS A 74 7.11 13.60 11.14
N ARG A 75 8.00 13.61 12.14
CA ARG A 75 8.84 12.43 12.45
C ARG A 75 8.00 11.20 12.83
N ARG A 76 6.97 11.39 13.66
CA ARG A 76 6.06 10.30 14.04
C ARG A 76 5.27 9.76 12.85
N VAL A 77 4.78 10.64 11.98
CA VAL A 77 4.05 10.22 10.77
C VAL A 77 4.99 9.44 9.84
N LEU A 78 6.21 9.93 9.61
CA LEU A 78 7.22 9.22 8.81
C LEU A 78 7.52 7.81 9.36
N GLU A 79 7.72 7.68 10.67
CA GLU A 79 7.94 6.38 11.32
C GLU A 79 6.73 5.45 11.18
N LYS A 80 5.51 6.01 11.29
CA LYS A 80 4.27 5.26 11.07
C LYS A 80 4.17 4.77 9.63
N LEU A 81 4.42 5.60 8.62
CA LEU A 81 4.34 5.22 7.22
C LEU A 81 5.33 4.09 6.88
N VAL A 82 6.58 4.18 7.36
CA VAL A 82 7.55 3.08 7.22
C VAL A 82 7.05 1.79 7.89
N SER A 83 6.46 1.89 9.08
CA SER A 83 5.87 0.72 9.75
C SER A 83 4.66 0.16 8.99
N ASP A 84 3.86 1.03 8.38
CA ASP A 84 2.70 0.65 7.56
C ASP A 84 3.17 -0.14 6.34
N HIS A 85 4.25 0.26 5.65
CA HIS A 85 4.78 -0.49 4.51
C HIS A 85 5.21 -1.92 4.89
N VAL A 86 5.85 -2.10 6.05
CA VAL A 86 6.19 -3.45 6.56
C VAL A 86 4.92 -4.27 6.80
N LYS A 87 3.91 -3.68 7.46
CA LYS A 87 2.64 -4.35 7.71
C LYS A 87 1.90 -4.72 6.41
N ALA A 88 1.93 -3.85 5.40
CA ALA A 88 1.36 -4.12 4.08
C ALA A 88 1.99 -5.36 3.45
N ARG A 89 3.33 -5.46 3.46
CA ARG A 89 4.07 -6.64 2.96
C ARG A 89 3.69 -7.92 3.70
N GLU A 90 3.52 -7.85 5.03
CA GLU A 90 3.07 -8.99 5.83
C GLU A 90 1.64 -9.43 5.47
N MET A 91 0.71 -8.49 5.28
CA MET A 91 -0.67 -8.79 4.90
C MET A 91 -0.72 -9.43 3.50
N VAL A 92 0.05 -8.92 2.54
CA VAL A 92 0.15 -9.50 1.19
C VAL A 92 0.77 -10.90 1.22
N ALA A 93 1.78 -11.13 2.07
CA ALA A 93 2.35 -12.47 2.26
C ALA A 93 1.33 -13.46 2.83
N LYS A 94 0.53 -13.04 3.82
CA LYS A 94 -0.57 -13.85 4.38
C LYS A 94 -1.65 -14.14 3.34
N LEU A 95 -2.02 -13.15 2.53
CA LEU A 95 -3.00 -13.34 1.46
C LEU A 95 -2.52 -14.36 0.42
N SER A 96 -1.24 -14.30 0.05
CA SER A 96 -0.61 -15.29 -0.84
C SER A 96 -0.71 -16.72 -0.27
N ALA A 97 -0.42 -16.90 1.02
CA ALA A 97 -0.51 -18.21 1.67
C ALA A 97 -1.95 -18.75 1.72
N LEU A 98 -2.93 -17.88 2.00
CA LEU A 98 -4.35 -18.24 1.97
C LEU A 98 -4.82 -18.64 0.57
N GLY A 99 -4.30 -17.99 -0.47
CA GLY A 99 -4.53 -18.40 -1.86
C GLY A 99 -4.05 -19.83 -2.14
N ASP A 100 -2.84 -20.16 -1.70
CA ASP A 100 -2.28 -21.52 -1.85
C ASP A 100 -3.10 -22.57 -1.07
N GLU A 101 -3.56 -22.23 0.14
CA GLU A 101 -4.42 -23.10 0.95
C GLU A 101 -5.80 -23.31 0.31
N TYR A 102 -6.38 -22.26 -0.27
CA TYR A 102 -7.66 -22.33 -0.98
C TYR A 102 -7.57 -23.29 -2.17
N VAL A 103 -6.52 -23.19 -2.98
CA VAL A 103 -6.28 -24.08 -4.13
C VAL A 103 -6.10 -25.54 -3.69
N ARG A 104 -5.58 -25.78 -2.48
CA ARG A 104 -5.47 -27.13 -1.89
C ARG A 104 -6.77 -27.66 -1.27
N GLY A 105 -7.86 -26.90 -1.35
CA GLY A 105 -9.18 -27.31 -0.86
C GLY A 105 -9.42 -27.07 0.63
N SER A 106 -8.68 -26.15 1.27
CA SER A 106 -8.94 -25.76 2.66
C SER A 106 -10.28 -25.02 2.78
N PRO A 107 -11.29 -25.56 3.48
CA PRO A 107 -12.63 -24.99 3.50
C PRO A 107 -12.71 -23.59 4.14
N SER A 108 -11.82 -23.27 5.07
CA SER A 108 -11.80 -21.96 5.75
C SER A 108 -10.99 -20.90 5.02
N ALA A 109 -10.09 -21.29 4.11
CA ALA A 109 -9.13 -20.37 3.48
C ALA A 109 -9.83 -19.26 2.69
N ALA A 110 -10.90 -19.58 1.95
CA ALA A 110 -11.68 -18.59 1.21
C ALA A 110 -12.29 -17.52 2.15
N TYR A 111 -12.92 -17.94 3.24
CA TYR A 111 -13.51 -17.00 4.19
C TYR A 111 -12.44 -16.11 4.83
N THR A 112 -11.34 -16.69 5.30
CA THR A 112 -10.23 -15.93 5.89
C THR A 112 -9.58 -14.98 4.88
N ALA A 113 -9.41 -15.39 3.62
CA ALA A 113 -8.92 -14.53 2.55
C ALA A 113 -9.85 -13.34 2.33
N SER A 114 -11.17 -13.55 2.29
CA SER A 114 -12.14 -12.45 2.14
C SER A 114 -12.04 -11.41 3.26
N MET A 115 -11.85 -11.85 4.50
CA MET A 115 -11.67 -10.94 5.65
C MET A 115 -10.37 -10.15 5.53
N LEU A 116 -9.27 -10.83 5.22
CA LEU A 116 -7.97 -10.19 5.03
C LEU A 116 -7.96 -9.21 3.85
N MET A 117 -8.70 -9.50 2.78
CA MET A 117 -8.88 -8.60 1.64
C MET A 117 -9.58 -7.30 2.06
N LYS A 118 -10.64 -7.38 2.87
CA LYS A 118 -11.30 -6.18 3.43
C LYS A 118 -10.39 -5.39 4.35
N ASP A 119 -9.63 -6.08 5.20
CA ASP A 119 -8.63 -5.44 6.06
C ASP A 119 -7.55 -4.72 5.24
N LEU A 120 -7.10 -5.33 4.13
CA LEU A 120 -6.11 -4.76 3.22
C LEU A 120 -6.64 -3.50 2.52
N VAL A 121 -7.89 -3.52 2.07
CA VAL A 121 -8.56 -2.36 1.47
C VAL A 121 -8.65 -1.21 2.47
N ALA A 122 -9.21 -1.46 3.65
CA ALA A 122 -9.32 -0.45 4.70
C ALA A 122 -7.95 0.12 5.11
N PHE A 123 -6.94 -0.74 5.17
CA PHE A 123 -5.57 -0.34 5.44
C PHE A 123 -5.01 0.62 4.39
N TYR A 124 -5.11 0.29 3.09
CA TYR A 124 -4.61 1.15 2.03
C TYR A 124 -5.35 2.48 1.93
N HIS A 125 -6.67 2.51 2.16
CA HIS A 125 -7.40 3.77 2.23
C HIS A 125 -6.87 4.70 3.31
N ALA A 126 -6.71 4.20 4.54
CA ALA A 126 -6.21 5.01 5.65
C ALA A 126 -4.74 5.42 5.47
N HIS A 127 -3.93 4.57 4.85
CA HIS A 127 -2.53 4.85 4.56
C HIS A 127 -2.38 5.96 3.51
N ILE A 128 -3.03 5.81 2.36
CA ILE A 128 -3.02 6.79 1.26
C ILE A 128 -3.58 8.14 1.72
N GLU A 129 -4.66 8.15 2.51
CA GLU A 129 -5.23 9.39 3.05
C GLU A 129 -4.23 10.14 3.95
N LEU A 130 -3.54 9.42 4.83
CA LEU A 130 -2.52 9.99 5.70
C LEU A 130 -1.38 10.62 4.89
N GLU A 131 -1.00 10.00 3.79
CA GLU A 131 0.04 10.50 2.90
C GLU A 131 -0.40 11.72 2.11
N ASP A 132 -1.48 11.58 1.34
CA ASP A 132 -1.98 12.60 0.41
C ASP A 132 -2.41 13.88 1.13
N GLN A 133 -3.10 13.74 2.28
CA GLN A 133 -3.68 14.87 3.00
C GLN A 133 -2.83 15.32 4.20
N GLY A 134 -2.12 14.37 4.83
CA GLY A 134 -1.47 14.61 6.13
C GLY A 134 0.05 14.75 6.08
N PHE A 135 0.72 14.30 5.01
CA PHE A 135 2.18 14.17 5.02
C PHE A 135 2.88 14.79 3.82
N PHE A 136 2.51 14.43 2.59
CA PHE A 136 3.29 14.75 1.39
C PHE A 136 3.49 16.25 1.16
N VAL A 137 2.42 17.05 1.23
CA VAL A 137 2.54 18.50 1.00
C VAL A 137 3.33 19.20 2.11
N PRO A 138 3.02 19.01 3.41
CA PRO A 138 3.76 19.65 4.50
C PRO A 138 5.26 19.35 4.50
N VAL A 139 5.66 18.12 4.14
CA VAL A 139 7.09 17.76 4.21
C VAL A 139 7.94 18.35 3.08
N MET A 140 7.32 18.93 2.05
CA MET A 140 8.04 19.63 0.98
C MET A 140 8.79 20.88 1.47
N GLU A 141 8.36 21.48 2.58
CA GLU A 141 8.99 22.65 3.19
C GLU A 141 10.38 22.34 3.77
N TYR A 142 10.67 21.08 4.10
CA TYR A 142 12.00 20.66 4.59
C TYR A 142 13.03 20.44 3.47
N LEU A 143 12.59 20.48 2.21
CA LEU A 143 13.40 20.13 1.05
C LEU A 143 13.82 21.38 0.29
N SER A 144 15.08 21.44 -0.11
CA SER A 144 15.58 22.48 -1.00
C SER A 144 15.03 22.32 -2.42
N ALA A 145 15.17 23.36 -3.25
CA ALA A 145 14.77 23.28 -4.65
C ALA A 145 15.57 22.23 -5.43
N ASP A 146 16.86 22.06 -5.11
CA ASP A 146 17.71 21.06 -5.76
C ASP A 146 17.36 19.65 -5.33
N GLU A 147 17.11 19.43 -4.04
CA GLU A 147 16.63 18.13 -3.54
C GLU A 147 15.31 17.73 -4.21
N ARG A 148 14.36 18.66 -4.31
CA ARG A 148 13.09 18.40 -5.00
C ARG A 148 13.25 18.10 -6.49
N ARG A 149 14.30 18.64 -7.13
CA ARG A 149 14.60 18.39 -8.55
C ARG A 149 15.24 17.03 -8.74
N SER A 150 16.24 16.68 -7.94
CA SER A 150 16.95 15.39 -8.03
C SER A 150 16.05 14.19 -7.73
N MET A 151 14.91 14.39 -7.06
CA MET A 151 13.90 13.33 -6.86
C MET A 151 13.15 12.95 -8.14
N LEU A 152 13.24 13.75 -9.21
CA LEU A 152 12.54 13.57 -10.48
C LEU A 152 13.45 13.09 -11.62
N GLU A 153 14.76 13.00 -11.38
CA GLU A 153 15.78 12.57 -12.33
C GLU A 153 16.11 11.08 -12.14
#